data_AF-A0A9E3C8N3-F1
#
_entry.id   AF-A0A9E3C8N3-F1
#
_cell.length_a   1.000
_cell.length_b   1.000
_cell.length_c   1.000
_cell.angle_alpha   90.00
_cell.angle_beta   90.00
_cell.angle_gamma   90.00
#
_symmetry.space_group_name_H-M   'P 1'
#
loop_
_entity.id
_entity.type
_entity.pdbx_description
1 polymer ?
#
loop_
_entity_poly.entity_id
_entity_poly.type
_entity_poly.pdbx_seq_one_letter_code
_entity_poly.pdbx_strand_id
1 'polypeptide(L)'
;MSPKKKRSVNRPATGNAKSEETRPRTWYWFRHEKVGRERGREEFERLPIKEQAELAVKIERFLNGQSRLKDVDSLGDHILEIRHRTGSNHFRVLFTLWGPHCVGLTSFYKNQQETPKPDKDRAIKRRKRWIELFGEKPPKN
;
A
#
# COMPACT_ATOMS: atom_id res chain seq x y z
N MET A 1 -39.70 -42.49 26.60
CA MET A 1 -38.54 -42.34 25.69
C MET A 1 -37.77 -41.07 26.06
N SER A 2 -36.63 -41.22 26.70
CA SER A 2 -35.59 -40.19 26.87
C SER A 2 -34.30 -40.75 26.24
N PRO A 3 -33.24 -39.97 25.92
CA PRO A 3 -33.11 -38.54 25.59
C PRO A 3 -32.34 -38.33 24.25
N LYS A 4 -32.27 -37.09 23.72
CA LYS A 4 -31.21 -36.70 22.76
C LYS A 4 -30.44 -35.49 23.28
N LYS A 5 -29.35 -35.77 24.02
CA LYS A 5 -28.21 -34.87 24.20
C LYS A 5 -27.57 -34.64 22.83
N LYS A 6 -27.50 -33.39 22.35
CA LYS A 6 -26.59 -33.00 21.27
C LYS A 6 -25.46 -32.16 21.82
N ARG A 7 -24.28 -32.57 21.41
CA ARG A 7 -22.95 -32.31 21.95
C ARG A 7 -22.55 -30.84 21.79
N SER A 8 -21.95 -30.29 22.84
CA SER A 8 -21.10 -29.11 22.80
C SER A 8 -19.99 -29.33 21.77
N VAL A 9 -19.92 -28.46 20.76
CA VAL A 9 -18.79 -28.43 19.83
C VAL A 9 -17.74 -27.52 20.44
N ASN A 10 -16.67 -28.13 20.95
CA ASN A 10 -15.42 -27.46 21.29
C ASN A 10 -14.92 -26.68 20.06
N ARG A 11 -14.96 -25.34 20.14
CA ARG A 11 -14.15 -24.49 19.27
C ARG A 11 -12.73 -24.47 19.82
N PRO A 12 -11.70 -24.92 19.08
CA PRO A 12 -10.34 -24.64 19.49
C PRO A 12 -10.11 -23.13 19.37
N ALA A 13 -9.67 -22.52 20.46
CA ALA A 13 -9.20 -21.15 20.50
C ALA A 13 -8.09 -20.99 19.45
N THR A 14 -8.37 -20.22 18.40
CA THR A 14 -7.39 -19.94 17.36
C THR A 14 -6.29 -19.09 17.98
N GLY A 15 -5.08 -19.63 17.85
CA GLY A 15 -3.84 -19.18 18.42
C GLY A 15 -3.64 -17.67 18.40
N ASN A 16 -3.17 -17.21 19.54
CA ASN A 16 -2.48 -15.96 19.78
C ASN A 16 -1.39 -15.78 18.70
N ALA A 17 -1.71 -15.05 17.63
CA ALA A 17 -0.71 -14.60 16.67
C ALA A 17 0.22 -13.68 17.45
N LYS A 18 1.42 -14.18 17.75
CA LYS A 18 2.50 -13.40 18.36
C LYS A 18 2.56 -12.07 17.62
N SER A 19 2.29 -10.99 18.33
CA SER A 19 2.53 -9.63 17.88
C SER A 19 3.99 -9.55 17.47
N GLU A 20 4.26 -9.67 16.16
CA GLU A 20 5.49 -9.16 15.58
C GLU A 20 5.56 -7.71 16.04
N GLU A 21 6.52 -7.44 16.92
CA GLU A 21 6.88 -6.13 17.39
C GLU A 21 6.98 -5.20 16.17
N THR A 22 5.92 -4.42 15.94
CA THR A 22 5.72 -3.70 14.67
C THR A 22 6.73 -2.58 14.59
N ARG A 23 7.90 -2.87 14.01
CA ARG A 23 8.83 -1.81 13.60
C ARG A 23 8.04 -0.82 12.74
N PRO A 24 8.17 0.50 12.97
CA PRO A 24 7.44 1.48 12.21
C PRO A 24 7.76 1.31 10.73
N ARG A 25 6.70 1.21 9.92
CA ARG A 25 6.85 1.14 8.47
C ARG A 25 7.30 2.52 7.98
N THR A 26 8.43 2.58 7.29
CA THR A 26 8.88 3.80 6.60
C THR A 26 8.31 3.83 5.17
N TRP A 27 7.96 5.02 4.71
CA TRP A 27 7.58 5.28 3.31
C TRP A 27 8.78 5.84 2.55
N TYR A 28 9.20 5.12 1.51
CA TYR A 28 10.19 5.59 0.55
C TYR A 28 9.52 6.00 -0.74
N TRP A 29 10.14 6.90 -1.49
CA TRP A 29 9.70 7.25 -2.82
C TRP A 29 10.60 6.61 -3.88
N PHE A 30 9.99 6.14 -4.97
CA PHE A 30 10.73 5.57 -6.07
C PHE A 30 11.72 6.56 -6.68
N ARG A 31 12.92 6.07 -6.97
CA ARG A 31 14.02 6.74 -7.69
C ARG A 31 14.62 5.78 -8.71
N HIS A 32 15.12 6.31 -9.83
CA HIS A 32 15.71 5.52 -10.93
C HIS A 32 17.13 5.01 -10.64
N GLU A 33 17.77 5.58 -9.61
CA GLU A 33 19.16 5.38 -9.23
C GLU A 33 19.26 5.27 -7.70
N LYS A 34 20.39 4.75 -7.20
CA LYS A 34 20.61 4.59 -5.74
C LYS A 34 20.59 5.92 -4.99
N VAL A 35 21.03 6.99 -5.64
CA VAL A 35 21.00 8.37 -5.13
C VAL A 35 20.50 9.22 -6.28
N GLY A 36 19.34 9.85 -6.14
CA GLY A 36 18.75 10.59 -7.24
C GLY A 36 17.33 11.06 -6.95
N ARG A 37 16.70 11.62 -7.99
CA ARG A 37 15.37 12.23 -7.90
C ARG A 37 14.29 11.22 -7.53
N GLU A 38 13.50 11.58 -6.53
CA GLU A 38 12.35 10.81 -6.06
C GLU A 38 11.14 11.02 -6.99
N ARG A 39 11.13 10.35 -8.15
CA ARG A 39 10.08 10.53 -9.17
C ARG A 39 8.67 10.29 -8.62
N GLY A 40 8.50 9.32 -7.72
CA GLY A 40 7.20 9.08 -7.08
C GLY A 40 6.72 10.27 -6.25
N ARG A 41 7.66 10.95 -5.58
CA ARG A 41 7.39 12.16 -4.78
C ARG A 41 7.09 13.36 -5.66
N GLU A 42 7.87 13.58 -6.72
CA GLU A 42 7.63 14.69 -7.65
C GLU A 42 6.24 14.62 -8.30
N GLU A 43 5.78 13.41 -8.63
CA GLU A 43 4.43 13.19 -9.14
C GLU A 43 3.37 13.47 -8.07
N PHE A 44 3.64 13.11 -6.81
CA PHE A 44 2.76 13.39 -5.68
C PHE A 44 2.62 14.90 -5.44
N GLU A 45 3.75 15.62 -5.43
CA GLU A 45 3.81 17.06 -5.19
C GLU A 45 3.20 17.90 -6.33
N ARG A 46 2.95 17.30 -7.50
CA ARG A 46 2.18 17.93 -8.61
C ARG A 46 0.67 17.84 -8.44
N LEU A 47 0.17 17.01 -7.52
CA LEU A 47 -1.27 16.97 -7.22
C LEU A 47 -1.70 18.28 -6.53
N PRO A 48 -2.99 18.64 -6.52
CA PRO A 48 -3.42 19.81 -5.76
C PRO A 48 -3.12 19.63 -4.26
N ILE A 49 -2.65 20.69 -3.59
CA ILE A 49 -2.12 20.61 -2.21
C ILE A 49 -3.10 19.96 -1.21
N LYS A 50 -4.40 20.23 -1.37
CA LYS A 50 -5.45 19.62 -0.55
C LYS A 50 -5.50 18.10 -0.71
N GLU A 51 -5.38 17.63 -1.93
CA GLU A 51 -5.44 16.20 -2.27
C GLU A 51 -4.16 15.48 -1.83
N GLN A 52 -3.02 16.19 -1.86
CA GLN A 52 -1.76 15.70 -1.26
C GLN A 52 -1.94 15.43 0.23
N ALA A 53 -2.48 16.39 0.99
CA ALA A 53 -2.70 16.25 2.43
C ALA A 53 -3.60 15.04 2.75
N GLU A 54 -4.70 14.88 2.01
CA GLU A 54 -5.62 13.76 2.20
C GLU A 54 -4.99 12.39 1.88
N LEU A 55 -4.16 12.32 0.84
CA LEU A 55 -3.40 11.11 0.53
C LEU A 55 -2.32 10.83 1.57
N ALA A 56 -1.62 11.85 2.08
CA ALA A 56 -0.61 11.71 3.12
C ALA A 56 -1.20 11.13 4.40
N VAL A 57 -2.36 11.62 4.85
CA VAL A 57 -3.09 11.06 6.00
C VAL A 57 -3.43 9.57 5.81
N LYS A 58 -3.79 9.17 4.58
CA LYS A 58 -4.06 7.75 4.27
C LYS A 58 -2.79 6.91 4.26
N ILE A 59 -1.68 7.45 3.75
CA ILE A 59 -0.36 6.80 3.81
C ILE A 59 0.01 6.58 5.28
N GLU A 60 -0.05 7.61 6.13
CA GLU A 60 0.27 7.51 7.55
C GLU A 60 -0.60 6.46 8.27
N ARG A 61 -1.91 6.46 8.02
CA ARG A 61 -2.80 5.41 8.56
C ARG A 61 -2.38 4.02 8.10
N PHE A 62 -1.97 3.84 6.85
CA PHE A 62 -1.46 2.55 6.38
C PHE A 62 -0.17 2.12 7.08
N LEU A 63 0.77 3.05 7.26
CA LEU A 63 2.03 2.77 7.95
C LEU A 63 1.80 2.34 9.41
N ASN A 64 0.77 2.92 10.05
CA ASN A 64 0.40 2.63 11.45
C ASN A 64 -0.59 1.46 11.61
N GLY A 65 -0.95 0.74 10.54
CA GLY A 65 -1.92 -0.35 10.61
C GLY A 65 -3.36 0.09 10.87
N GLN A 66 -3.66 1.37 10.67
CA GLN A 66 -4.95 2.03 10.89
C GLN A 66 -5.71 2.31 9.58
N SER A 67 -5.34 1.63 8.50
CA SER A 67 -6.03 1.78 7.21
C SER A 67 -7.47 1.34 7.28
N ARG A 68 -8.35 2.12 6.66
CA ARG A 68 -9.76 1.76 6.51
C ARG A 68 -9.95 0.86 5.30
N LEU A 69 -11.04 0.10 5.28
CA LEU A 69 -11.37 -0.88 4.23
C LEU A 69 -11.29 -0.32 2.78
N LYS A 70 -11.49 0.98 2.58
CA LYS A 70 -11.49 1.63 1.26
C LYS A 70 -10.28 2.53 0.99
N ASP A 71 -9.37 2.63 1.96
CA ASP A 71 -8.18 3.47 1.80
C ASP A 71 -7.16 2.81 0.88
N VAL A 72 -7.07 1.47 0.91
CA VAL A 72 -6.10 0.67 0.17
C VAL A 72 -6.79 -0.43 -0.61
N ASP A 73 -6.34 -0.67 -1.84
CA ASP A 73 -6.78 -1.79 -2.66
C ASP A 73 -5.58 -2.50 -3.31
N SER A 74 -5.75 -3.75 -3.71
CA SER A 74 -4.73 -4.54 -4.42
C SER A 74 -5.03 -4.55 -5.90
N LEU A 75 -4.03 -4.20 -6.72
CA LEU A 75 -4.12 -4.25 -8.18
C LEU A 75 -3.49 -5.52 -8.77
N GLY A 76 -3.02 -6.44 -7.92
CA GLY A 76 -2.20 -7.58 -8.33
C GLY A 76 -0.73 -7.19 -8.59
N ASP A 77 0.11 -8.17 -8.94
CA ASP A 77 1.53 -7.95 -9.27
C ASP A 77 2.34 -7.27 -8.16
N HIS A 78 1.95 -7.49 -6.90
CA HIS A 78 2.48 -6.81 -5.71
C HIS A 78 2.32 -5.28 -5.73
N ILE A 79 1.37 -4.77 -6.51
CA ILE A 79 1.01 -3.36 -6.56
C ILE A 79 -0.24 -3.13 -5.71
N LEU A 80 -0.13 -2.17 -4.80
CA LEU A 80 -1.21 -1.66 -3.96
C LEU A 80 -1.52 -0.23 -4.37
N GLU A 81 -2.75 0.22 -4.15
CA GLU A 81 -3.17 1.59 -4.39
C GLU A 81 -3.74 2.26 -3.14
N ILE A 82 -3.29 3.46 -2.81
CA ILE A 82 -3.99 4.37 -1.91
C ILE A 82 -5.04 5.16 -2.71
N ARG A 83 -6.27 5.24 -2.18
CA ARG A 83 -7.42 5.82 -2.87
C ARG A 83 -7.93 7.07 -2.19
N HIS A 84 -7.93 8.20 -2.91
CA HIS A 84 -8.64 9.42 -2.53
C HIS A 84 -9.57 9.91 -3.65
N ARG A 85 -10.64 10.60 -3.29
CA ARG A 85 -11.66 11.09 -4.22
C ARG A 85 -12.25 12.40 -3.71
N THR A 86 -12.33 13.38 -4.59
CA THR A 86 -13.00 14.67 -4.38
C THR A 86 -13.96 14.92 -5.54
N GLY A 87 -15.27 14.82 -5.30
CA GLY A 87 -16.27 14.89 -6.36
C GLY A 87 -16.14 13.75 -7.36
N SER A 88 -15.97 14.04 -8.65
CA SER A 88 -15.67 13.04 -9.71
C SER A 88 -14.16 12.80 -9.90
N ASN A 89 -13.30 13.52 -9.19
CA ASN A 89 -11.87 13.44 -9.34
C ASN A 89 -11.29 12.33 -8.46
N HIS A 90 -10.49 11.46 -9.06
CA HIS A 90 -9.85 10.34 -8.37
C HIS A 90 -8.34 10.57 -8.32
N PHE A 91 -7.78 10.53 -7.12
CA PHE A 91 -6.34 10.64 -6.88
C PHE A 91 -5.83 9.32 -6.32
N ARG A 92 -4.71 8.83 -6.86
CA ARG A 92 -4.13 7.53 -6.52
C ARG A 92 -2.64 7.65 -6.28
N VAL A 93 -2.17 6.85 -5.32
CA VAL A 93 -0.75 6.56 -5.12
C VAL A 93 -0.58 5.06 -5.24
N LEU A 94 0.17 4.61 -6.24
CA LEU A 94 0.53 3.20 -6.38
C LEU A 94 1.82 2.94 -5.63
N PHE A 95 1.86 1.86 -4.88
CA PHE A 95 3.01 1.50 -4.06
C PHE A 95 3.19 -0.02 -4.00
N THR A 96 4.31 -0.44 -3.46
CA THR A 96 4.61 -1.85 -3.18
C THR A 96 5.18 -1.98 -1.77
N LEU A 97 5.07 -3.20 -1.21
CA LEU A 97 5.73 -3.55 0.04
C LEU A 97 7.19 -3.93 -0.25
N TRP A 98 8.10 -3.47 0.59
CA TRP A 98 9.53 -3.76 0.56
C TRP A 98 9.97 -4.21 1.96
N GLY A 99 9.80 -5.51 2.24
CA GLY A 99 9.87 -6.03 3.60
C GLY A 99 8.84 -5.33 4.51
N PRO A 100 9.25 -4.75 5.66
CA PRO A 100 8.34 -3.97 6.51
C PRO A 100 8.04 -2.56 5.97
N HIS A 101 8.75 -2.11 4.93
CA HIS A 101 8.64 -0.76 4.41
C HIS A 101 7.72 -0.69 3.19
N CYS A 102 7.39 0.53 2.77
CA CYS A 102 6.61 0.80 1.58
C CYS A 102 7.40 1.66 0.60
N VAL A 103 7.15 1.48 -0.70
CA VAL A 103 7.75 2.32 -1.75
C VAL A 103 6.65 2.91 -2.62
N GLY A 104 6.45 4.22 -2.55
CA GLY A 104 5.57 4.98 -3.44
C GLY A 104 6.13 5.04 -4.85
N LEU A 105 5.50 4.30 -5.76
CA LEU A 105 5.99 4.08 -7.12
C LEU A 105 5.54 5.19 -8.07
N THR A 106 4.27 5.60 -8.02
CA THR A 106 3.73 6.67 -8.85
C THR A 106 2.47 7.27 -8.24
N SER A 107 2.22 8.55 -8.52
CA SER A 107 1.02 9.27 -8.08
C SER A 107 0.36 9.95 -9.27
N PHE A 108 -0.97 9.95 -9.33
CA PHE A 108 -1.69 10.54 -10.46
C PHE A 108 -3.16 10.90 -10.15
N TYR A 109 -3.68 11.76 -11.00
CA TYR A 109 -5.10 12.11 -11.13
C TYR A 109 -5.75 11.32 -12.28
N LYS A 110 -7.03 10.98 -12.12
CA LYS A 110 -7.87 10.37 -13.15
C LYS A 110 -9.35 10.69 -12.94
N ASN A 111 -10.13 10.61 -14.00
CA ASN A 111 -11.58 10.78 -14.01
C ASN A 111 -12.37 9.47 -14.22
N GLN A 112 -11.68 8.35 -14.40
CA GLN A 112 -12.30 7.02 -14.59
C GLN A 112 -12.39 6.26 -13.25
N GLN A 113 -13.18 5.18 -13.17
CA GLN A 113 -13.29 4.38 -11.95
C GLN A 113 -12.06 3.47 -11.73
N GLU A 114 -11.60 2.78 -12.78
CA GLU A 114 -10.51 1.78 -12.73
C GLU A 114 -9.13 2.37 -12.99
N THR A 115 -8.10 1.86 -12.31
CA THR A 115 -6.73 2.36 -12.48
C THR A 115 -6.24 2.07 -13.91
N PRO A 116 -5.86 3.11 -14.69
CA PRO A 116 -5.47 2.94 -16.08
C PRO A 116 -4.27 2.00 -16.21
N LYS A 117 -4.33 1.14 -17.22
CA LYS A 117 -3.26 0.19 -17.54
C LYS A 117 -1.87 0.86 -17.65
N PRO A 118 -1.70 2.04 -18.28
CA PRO A 118 -0.39 2.70 -18.36
C PRO A 118 0.22 3.03 -17.00
N ASP A 119 -0.58 3.44 -16.01
CA ASP A 119 -0.10 3.75 -14.66
C ASP A 119 0.24 2.49 -13.89
N LYS A 120 -0.55 1.42 -14.04
CA LYS A 120 -0.23 0.09 -13.49
C LYS A 120 1.07 -0.45 -14.07
N ASP A 121 1.24 -0.42 -15.39
CA ASP A 121 2.44 -0.89 -16.07
C ASP A 121 3.68 -0.08 -15.65
N ARG A 122 3.52 1.25 -15.48
CA ARG A 122 4.57 2.13 -14.95
C ARG A 122 4.96 1.73 -13.52
N ALA A 123 3.99 1.46 -12.65
CA ALA A 123 4.26 0.99 -11.29
C ALA A 123 5.01 -0.35 -11.29
N ILE A 124 4.59 -1.32 -12.11
CA ILE A 124 5.26 -2.62 -12.23
C ILE A 124 6.72 -2.44 -12.68
N LYS A 125 6.97 -1.63 -13.72
CA LYS A 125 8.34 -1.34 -14.20
C LYS A 125 9.18 -0.69 -13.11
N ARG A 126 8.63 0.27 -12.37
CA ARG A 126 9.32 0.95 -11.26
C ARG A 126 9.61 0.01 -10.09
N ARG A 127 8.69 -0.91 -9.75
CA ARG A 127 8.94 -1.96 -8.76
C ARG A 127 10.11 -2.85 -9.18
N LYS A 128 10.11 -3.35 -10.42
CA LYS A 128 11.23 -4.16 -10.94
C LYS A 128 12.55 -3.41 -10.82
N ARG A 129 12.57 -2.15 -11.25
CA ARG A 129 13.76 -1.29 -11.13
C ARG A 129 14.20 -1.06 -9.69
N TRP A 130 13.26 -0.87 -8.76
CA TRP A 130 13.59 -0.74 -7.34
C TRP A 130 14.28 -1.99 -6.81
N ILE A 131 13.76 -3.17 -7.15
CA ILE A 131 14.33 -4.46 -6.75
C ILE A 131 15.73 -4.65 -7.34
N GLU A 132 15.96 -4.27 -8.60
CA GLU A 132 17.30 -4.28 -9.21
C GLU A 132 18.31 -3.41 -8.44
N LEU A 133 17.88 -2.27 -7.92
CA LEU A 133 18.76 -1.31 -7.25
C LEU A 133 19.01 -1.64 -5.77
N PHE A 134 17.97 -2.08 -5.05
CA PHE A 134 17.99 -2.19 -3.59
C PHE A 134 17.73 -3.61 -3.07
N GLY A 135 17.47 -4.56 -3.97
CA GLY A 135 17.07 -5.93 -3.62
C GLY A 135 15.58 -6.03 -3.28
N GLU A 136 15.10 -7.27 -3.15
CA GLU A 136 13.69 -7.57 -2.87
C GLU A 136 13.25 -7.19 -1.45
N LYS A 137 14.20 -7.14 -0.51
CA LYS A 137 13.98 -6.74 0.88
C LYS A 137 15.07 -5.78 1.31
N PRO A 138 14.78 -4.86 2.26
CA PRO A 138 15.81 -4.03 2.85
C PRO A 138 16.88 -4.91 3.53
N PRO A 139 18.15 -4.47 3.54
CA PRO A 139 19.18 -5.15 4.29
C PRO A 139 18.75 -5.28 5.76
N LYS A 140 19.00 -6.46 6.36
CA LYS A 140 18.80 -6.64 7.80
C LYS A 140 19.87 -5.78 8.49
N ASN A 141 19.43 -4.76 9.21
CA ASN A 141 20.27 -4.07 10.20
C ASN A 141 20.73 -5.05 11.28
#